data_AF-A0A1Q7VCE8-F1
#
_entry.id   AF-A0A1Q7VCE8-F1
#
_cell.length_a   1.000
_cell.length_b   1.000
_cell.length_c   1.000
_cell.angle_alpha   90.00
_cell.angle_beta   90.00
_cell.angle_gamma   90.00
#
_symmetry.space_group_name_H-M   'P 1'
#
loop_
_entity.id
_entity.type
_entity.pdbx_description
1 polymer ?
#
loop_
_entity_poly.entity_id
_entity_poly.type
_entity_poly.pdbx_seq_one_letter_code
_entity_poly.pdbx_strand_id
1 'polypeptide(L)'
;YGFDFREYALSSLRRRVRHLMRDEGLSTISALQDRILHDPKALPRLVNGLSVSVTSMYRDPGFFRAFRQEVVPLLRTYPLVRIWHAGCSTGEEVYAMAVLLEEEGLYDRCQIYATDMNEGALQKAKSGAFPLAIMREHPSRYLVAGGRRSFSEYYTVRDRAAAFHSRLRRNVVFAQHNLVTDGSFNEFNAILCRNVLIYFSRPLQERVHRLLYDSLGRLGFLGLGSKETVQFTPFEGRYQTVDAVHKL
;
A
#
# COMPACT_ATOMS: atom_id res chain seq x y z
N TYR A 1 6.82 7.30 20.60
CA TYR A 1 5.91 6.67 19.61
C TYR A 1 6.46 6.58 18.19
N GLY A 2 7.61 7.22 17.84
CA GLY A 2 8.30 6.96 16.57
C GLY A 2 7.66 7.54 15.30
N PHE A 3 6.48 8.16 15.40
CA PHE A 3 5.82 8.80 14.26
C PHE A 3 6.32 10.23 14.03
N ASP A 4 6.64 10.56 12.79
CA ASP A 4 7.02 11.92 12.37
C ASP A 4 6.10 12.40 11.26
N PHE A 5 5.27 13.40 11.57
CA PHE A 5 4.34 14.02 10.61
C PHE A 5 4.80 15.40 10.13
N ARG A 6 5.99 15.89 10.52
CA ARG A 6 6.42 17.28 10.23
C ARG A 6 6.50 17.59 8.74
N GLU A 7 6.91 16.60 7.96
CA GLU A 7 7.06 16.71 6.50
C GLU A 7 5.84 16.17 5.73
N TYR A 8 4.69 15.97 6.37
CA TYR A 8 3.44 15.68 5.66
C TYR A 8 2.79 16.97 5.16
N ALA A 9 1.99 16.86 4.10
CA ALA A 9 1.23 17.97 3.54
C ALA A 9 0.30 18.61 4.60
N LEU A 10 0.65 19.82 5.03
CA LEU A 10 0.02 20.52 6.15
C LEU A 10 -1.49 20.71 5.98
N SER A 11 -1.96 20.96 4.76
CA SER A 11 -3.39 21.10 4.44
C SER A 11 -4.16 19.80 4.70
N SER A 12 -3.59 18.65 4.33
CA SER A 12 -4.16 17.32 4.58
C SER A 12 -4.18 17.01 6.07
N LEU A 13 -3.06 17.24 6.77
CA LEU A 13 -2.96 17.05 8.22
C LEU A 13 -3.98 17.89 8.99
N ARG A 14 -4.05 19.20 8.71
CA ARG A 14 -5.00 20.11 9.38
C ARG A 14 -6.45 19.64 9.25
N ARG A 15 -6.84 19.17 8.06
CA ARG A 15 -8.19 18.65 7.82
C ARG A 15 -8.47 17.39 8.66
N ARG A 16 -7.49 16.48 8.77
CA ARG A 16 -7.62 15.24 9.55
C ARG A 16 -7.66 15.50 11.05
N VAL A 17 -6.79 16.37 11.56
CA VAL A 17 -6.82 16.80 12.97
C VAL A 17 -8.18 17.40 13.32
N ARG A 18 -8.72 18.29 12.48
CA ARG A 18 -10.06 18.88 12.69
C ARG A 18 -11.18 17.84 12.63
N HIS A 19 -11.06 16.81 11.79
CA HIS A 19 -12.04 15.73 11.75
C HIS A 19 -12.00 14.91 13.03
N LEU A 20 -10.81 14.49 13.47
CA LEU A 20 -10.63 13.77 14.73
C LEU A 20 -11.14 14.57 15.93
N MET A 21 -10.83 15.87 15.99
CA MET A 21 -11.36 16.75 17.04
C MET A 21 -12.89 16.73 17.08
N ARG A 22 -13.56 16.79 15.92
CA ARG A 22 -15.03 16.69 15.84
C ARG A 22 -15.53 15.33 16.32
N ASP A 23 -14.87 14.25 15.91
CA ASP A 23 -15.26 12.89 16.28
C ASP A 23 -15.07 12.61 17.78
N GLU A 24 -14.06 13.23 18.40
CA GLU A 24 -13.81 13.15 19.84
C GLU A 24 -14.56 14.23 20.66
N GLY A 25 -15.36 15.08 20.02
CA GLY A 25 -16.11 16.16 20.69
C GLY A 25 -15.23 17.26 21.29
N LEU A 26 -14.06 17.50 20.72
CA LEU A 26 -13.06 18.45 21.20
C LEU A 26 -13.11 19.76 20.40
N SER A 27 -13.10 20.88 21.11
CA SER A 27 -13.19 22.23 20.51
C SER A 27 -11.84 22.85 20.18
N THR A 28 -10.74 22.39 20.78
CA THR A 28 -9.39 22.97 20.60
C THR A 28 -8.31 21.90 20.41
N ILE A 29 -7.21 22.28 19.75
CA ILE A 29 -6.03 21.42 19.61
C ILE A 29 -5.42 21.12 20.99
N SER A 30 -5.44 22.09 21.91
CA SER A 30 -4.98 21.90 23.29
C SER A 30 -5.77 20.82 24.02
N ALA A 31 -7.10 20.74 23.81
CA ALA A 31 -7.91 19.66 24.38
C ALA A 31 -7.56 18.28 23.80
N LEU A 32 -7.20 18.23 22.51
CA LEU A 32 -6.68 17.01 21.89
C LEU A 32 -5.30 16.61 22.45
N GLN A 33 -4.41 17.58 22.66
CA GLN A 33 -3.11 17.34 23.30
C GLN A 33 -3.28 16.81 24.72
N ASP A 34 -4.13 17.45 25.53
CA ASP A 34 -4.48 17.00 26.89
C ASP A 34 -4.99 15.55 26.89
N ARG A 35 -5.91 15.23 25.96
CA ARG A 35 -6.43 13.88 25.81
C ARG A 35 -5.34 12.87 25.46
N ILE A 36 -4.41 13.22 24.55
CA ILE A 36 -3.30 12.33 24.17
C ILE A 36 -2.35 12.07 25.34
N LEU A 37 -2.15 13.04 26.22
CA LEU A 37 -1.28 12.91 27.39
C LEU A 37 -1.88 12.03 28.48
N HIS A 38 -3.21 12.00 28.61
CA HIS A 38 -3.90 11.32 29.72
C HIS A 38 -4.67 10.05 29.32
N ASP A 39 -5.00 9.85 28.04
CA ASP A 39 -5.66 8.64 27.53
C ASP A 39 -4.70 7.84 26.63
N PRO A 40 -4.19 6.67 27.06
CA PRO A 40 -3.28 5.86 26.25
C PRO A 40 -3.94 5.33 24.96
N LYS A 41 -5.28 5.31 24.88
CA LYS A 41 -6.02 4.94 23.66
C LYS A 41 -6.14 6.10 22.67
N ALA A 42 -5.91 7.34 23.09
CA ALA A 42 -6.07 8.52 22.24
C ALA A 42 -5.01 8.60 21.16
N LEU A 43 -3.76 8.25 21.45
CA LEU A 43 -2.73 8.29 20.43
C LEU A 43 -2.96 7.28 19.29
N PRO A 44 -3.26 5.99 19.54
CA PRO A 44 -3.64 5.07 18.46
C PRO A 44 -4.79 5.62 17.60
N ARG A 45 -5.79 6.27 18.19
CA ARG A 45 -6.88 6.92 17.43
C ARG A 45 -6.37 8.09 16.59
N LEU A 46 -5.49 8.93 17.13
CA LEU A 46 -4.85 10.02 16.38
C LEU A 46 -4.06 9.48 15.18
N VAL A 47 -3.17 8.52 15.42
CA VAL A 47 -2.36 7.91 14.35
C VAL A 47 -3.26 7.33 13.27
N ASN A 48 -4.31 6.59 13.66
CA ASN A 48 -5.30 6.06 12.71
C ASN A 48 -6.01 7.15 11.90
N GLY A 49 -6.42 8.26 12.54
CA GLY A 49 -7.09 9.37 11.86
C GLY A 49 -6.17 10.19 10.95
N LEU A 50 -4.88 10.28 11.30
CA LEU A 50 -3.86 10.95 10.49
C LEU A 50 -3.40 10.08 9.31
N SER A 51 -3.31 8.77 9.49
CA SER A 51 -3.02 7.82 8.41
C SER A 51 -4.12 7.83 7.35
N VAL A 52 -3.73 7.65 6.09
CA VAL A 52 -4.70 7.49 5.00
C VAL A 52 -4.92 6.01 4.78
N SER A 53 -6.08 5.51 5.19
CA SER A 53 -6.40 4.09 5.07
C SER A 53 -7.31 3.73 3.89
N VAL A 54 -7.63 4.67 2.99
CA VAL A 54 -8.54 4.40 1.87
C VAL A 54 -7.78 3.70 0.75
N THR A 55 -8.02 2.39 0.66
CA THR A 55 -7.52 1.52 -0.41
C THR A 55 -8.67 0.65 -0.92
N SER A 56 -8.51 0.08 -2.11
CA SER A 56 -9.51 -0.76 -2.77
C SER A 56 -8.79 -1.76 -3.67
N MET A 57 -9.35 -2.97 -3.83
CA MET A 57 -8.75 -3.95 -4.72
C MET A 57 -8.84 -3.43 -6.15
N TYR A 58 -7.74 -3.57 -6.90
CA TYR A 58 -7.66 -3.10 -8.27
C TYR A 58 -8.07 -1.63 -8.44
N ARG A 59 -7.65 -0.75 -7.51
CA ARG A 59 -7.99 0.70 -7.54
C ARG A 59 -7.77 1.32 -8.91
N ASP A 60 -6.65 0.98 -9.54
CA ASP A 60 -6.32 1.33 -10.92
C ASP A 60 -6.15 0.03 -11.72
N PRO A 61 -7.22 -0.53 -12.32
CA PRO A 61 -7.15 -1.82 -13.00
C PRO A 61 -6.12 -1.88 -14.12
N GLY A 62 -5.93 -0.76 -14.82
CA GLY A 62 -4.92 -0.63 -15.87
C GLY A 62 -3.50 -0.88 -15.36
N PHE A 63 -3.18 -0.44 -14.13
CA PHE A 63 -1.91 -0.74 -13.49
C PHE A 63 -1.64 -2.24 -13.38
N PHE A 64 -2.61 -2.98 -12.84
CA PHE A 64 -2.49 -4.43 -12.67
C PHE A 64 -2.41 -5.16 -14.01
N ARG A 65 -3.15 -4.68 -15.02
CA ARG A 65 -3.05 -5.20 -16.38
C ARG A 65 -1.64 -4.99 -16.96
N ALA A 66 -1.11 -3.77 -16.88
CA ALA A 66 0.23 -3.45 -17.36
C ALA A 66 1.30 -4.24 -16.60
N PHE A 67 1.20 -4.34 -15.27
CA PHE A 67 2.11 -5.15 -14.46
C PHE A 67 2.10 -6.62 -14.90
N ARG A 68 0.90 -7.18 -15.15
CA ARG A 68 0.73 -8.55 -15.66
C ARG A 68 1.36 -8.75 -17.04
N GLN A 69 1.27 -7.76 -17.93
CA GLN A 69 1.74 -7.89 -19.32
C GLN A 69 3.23 -7.60 -19.47
N GLU A 70 3.73 -6.57 -18.79
CA GLU A 70 5.08 -6.04 -18.99
C GLU A 70 6.06 -6.55 -17.93
N VAL A 71 5.64 -6.63 -16.67
CA VAL A 71 6.53 -6.92 -15.53
C VAL A 71 6.59 -8.42 -15.24
N VAL A 72 5.45 -9.10 -15.16
CA VAL A 72 5.40 -10.54 -14.82
C VAL A 72 6.28 -11.41 -15.73
N PRO A 73 6.32 -11.26 -17.06
CA PRO A 73 7.20 -12.07 -17.90
C PRO A 73 8.67 -11.98 -17.51
N LEU A 74 9.13 -10.78 -17.13
CA LEU A 74 10.50 -10.53 -16.69
C LEU A 74 10.74 -11.11 -15.29
N LEU A 75 9.78 -11.02 -14.38
CA LEU A 75 9.86 -11.63 -13.06
C LEU A 75 9.99 -13.16 -13.09
N ARG A 76 9.47 -13.84 -14.13
CA ARG A 76 9.60 -15.30 -14.27
C ARG A 76 11.04 -15.81 -14.39
N THR A 77 11.96 -14.93 -14.80
CA THR A 77 13.38 -15.24 -14.99
C THR A 77 14.13 -15.41 -13.66
N TYR A 78 13.58 -14.87 -12.56
CA TYR A 78 14.17 -15.01 -11.24
C TYR A 78 13.75 -16.32 -10.56
N PRO A 79 14.65 -16.99 -9.82
CA PRO A 79 14.31 -18.20 -9.05
C PRO A 79 13.39 -17.89 -7.87
N LEU A 80 13.54 -16.72 -7.26
CA LEU A 80 12.69 -16.19 -6.19
C LEU A 80 12.47 -14.69 -6.44
N VAL A 81 11.21 -14.27 -6.44
CA VAL A 81 10.78 -12.90 -6.71
C VAL A 81 10.32 -12.25 -5.41
N ARG A 82 10.96 -11.14 -5.01
CA ARG A 82 10.53 -10.33 -3.87
C ARG A 82 9.79 -9.08 -4.34
N ILE A 83 8.57 -8.90 -3.86
CA ILE A 83 7.72 -7.74 -4.19
C ILE A 83 7.42 -6.99 -2.90
N TRP A 84 7.64 -5.68 -2.85
CA TRP A 84 7.30 -4.85 -1.70
C TRP A 84 6.11 -3.95 -2.01
N HIS A 85 5.00 -4.10 -1.28
CA HIS A 85 3.94 -3.10 -1.20
C HIS A 85 4.23 -2.16 -0.02
N ALA A 86 4.73 -0.98 -0.35
CA ALA A 86 5.03 0.10 0.59
C ALA A 86 3.78 0.94 0.86
N GLY A 87 3.31 0.97 2.10
CA GLY A 87 2.05 1.64 2.48
C GLY A 87 0.82 0.82 2.09
N CYS A 88 0.78 -0.46 2.48
CA CYS A 88 -0.26 -1.40 2.06
C CYS A 88 -1.65 -1.12 2.67
N SER A 89 -1.76 -0.22 3.64
CA SER A 89 -3.00 0.07 4.38
C SER A 89 -3.66 -1.23 4.89
N THR A 90 -4.95 -1.43 4.61
CA THR A 90 -5.74 -2.59 5.01
C THR A 90 -5.55 -3.81 4.10
N GLY A 91 -4.62 -3.77 3.16
CA GLY A 91 -4.12 -4.93 2.43
C GLY A 91 -4.80 -5.24 1.09
N GLU A 92 -5.81 -4.48 0.67
CA GLU A 92 -6.57 -4.73 -0.56
C GLU A 92 -5.68 -4.90 -1.80
N GLU A 93 -4.68 -4.03 -1.96
CA GLU A 93 -3.74 -4.10 -3.09
C GLU A 93 -2.86 -5.36 -3.06
N VAL A 94 -2.51 -5.81 -1.85
CA VAL A 94 -1.68 -7.00 -1.61
C VAL A 94 -2.43 -8.26 -2.05
N TYR A 95 -3.72 -8.37 -1.71
CA TYR A 95 -4.54 -9.50 -2.16
C TYR A 95 -4.80 -9.45 -3.67
N ALA A 96 -4.99 -8.27 -4.25
CA ALA A 96 -5.10 -8.11 -5.70
C ALA A 96 -3.83 -8.60 -6.42
N MET A 97 -2.65 -8.28 -5.88
CA MET A 97 -1.37 -8.77 -6.39
C MET A 97 -1.21 -10.29 -6.19
N ALA A 98 -1.56 -10.83 -5.03
CA ALA A 98 -1.50 -12.26 -4.77
C ALA A 98 -2.36 -13.07 -5.76
N VAL A 99 -3.60 -12.61 -6.01
CA VAL A 99 -4.49 -13.22 -7.02
C VAL A 99 -3.88 -13.13 -8.42
N LEU A 100 -3.34 -11.96 -8.80
CA LEU A 100 -2.70 -11.78 -10.10
C LEU A 100 -1.56 -12.78 -10.30
N LEU A 101 -0.65 -12.89 -9.32
CA LEU A 101 0.49 -13.79 -9.38
C LEU A 101 0.08 -15.26 -9.37
N GLU A 102 -1.01 -15.60 -8.68
CA GLU A 102 -1.55 -16.97 -8.65
C GLU A 102 -2.10 -17.36 -10.03
N GLU A 103 -2.83 -16.45 -10.69
CA GLU A 103 -3.33 -16.66 -12.06
C GLU A 103 -2.23 -16.74 -13.11
N GLU A 104 -1.10 -16.08 -12.86
CA GLU A 104 0.09 -16.19 -13.71
C GLU A 104 0.96 -17.40 -13.34
N GLY A 105 0.61 -18.21 -12.33
CA GLY A 105 1.42 -19.36 -11.90
C GLY A 105 2.82 -18.96 -11.42
N LEU A 106 2.98 -17.72 -10.94
CA LEU A 106 4.24 -17.19 -10.41
C LEU A 106 4.23 -17.15 -8.88
N TYR A 107 3.06 -17.19 -8.25
CA TYR A 107 2.89 -16.95 -6.81
C TYR A 107 3.76 -17.85 -5.92
N ASP A 108 3.95 -19.13 -6.26
CA ASP A 108 4.80 -20.06 -5.48
C ASP A 108 6.28 -19.69 -5.45
N ARG A 109 6.73 -18.86 -6.41
CA ARG A 109 8.09 -18.32 -6.47
C ARG A 109 8.15 -16.86 -6.03
N CYS A 110 7.10 -16.33 -5.43
CA CYS A 110 7.04 -14.96 -4.96
C CYS A 110 7.03 -14.90 -3.43
N GLN A 111 7.61 -13.84 -2.89
CA GLN A 111 7.37 -13.38 -1.53
C GLN A 111 6.96 -11.90 -1.56
N ILE A 112 5.77 -11.62 -1.05
CA ILE A 112 5.22 -10.26 -0.98
C ILE A 112 5.48 -9.72 0.42
N TYR A 113 6.18 -8.60 0.51
CA TYR A 113 6.37 -7.83 1.73
C TYR A 113 5.35 -6.71 1.71
N ALA A 114 4.43 -6.70 2.67
CA ALA A 114 3.37 -5.71 2.78
C ALA A 114 3.61 -4.90 4.05
N THR A 115 3.94 -3.62 3.90
CA THR A 115 4.30 -2.79 5.04
C THR A 115 3.45 -1.55 5.17
N ASP A 116 3.18 -1.15 6.39
CA ASP A 116 2.51 0.11 6.72
C ASP A 116 3.00 0.61 8.08
N MET A 117 2.93 1.92 8.31
CA MET A 117 3.24 2.51 9.61
C MET A 117 2.13 2.23 10.64
N ASN A 118 0.90 2.01 10.16
CA ASN A 118 -0.28 1.83 10.97
C ASN A 118 -0.52 0.35 11.30
N GLU A 119 -0.23 -0.01 12.55
CA GLU A 119 -0.44 -1.37 13.05
C GLU A 119 -1.91 -1.82 12.97
N GLY A 120 -2.87 -0.94 13.22
CA GLY A 120 -4.30 -1.26 13.12
C GLY A 120 -4.73 -1.61 11.69
N ALA A 121 -4.15 -0.94 10.68
CA ALA A 121 -4.35 -1.27 9.28
C ALA A 121 -3.71 -2.62 8.93
N LEU A 122 -2.50 -2.88 9.41
CA LEU A 122 -1.82 -4.17 9.22
C LEU A 122 -2.56 -5.35 9.83
N GLN A 123 -3.18 -5.19 11.02
CA GLN A 123 -3.98 -6.26 11.62
C GLN A 123 -5.19 -6.62 10.74
N LYS A 124 -5.83 -5.61 10.13
CA LYS A 124 -6.90 -5.85 9.15
C LYS A 124 -6.36 -6.55 7.90
N ALA A 125 -5.21 -6.12 7.37
CA ALA A 125 -4.57 -6.74 6.22
C ALA A 125 -4.23 -8.23 6.47
N LYS A 126 -3.67 -8.54 7.65
CA LYS A 126 -3.35 -9.91 8.09
C LYS A 126 -4.59 -10.80 8.18
N SER A 127 -5.73 -10.25 8.59
CA SER A 127 -6.99 -11.00 8.68
C SER A 127 -7.46 -11.52 7.31
N GLY A 128 -7.19 -10.76 6.23
CA GLY A 128 -7.67 -11.06 4.88
C GLY A 128 -9.19 -11.02 4.73
N ALA A 129 -9.88 -10.40 5.68
CA ALA A 129 -11.33 -10.26 5.69
C ALA A 129 -11.73 -8.81 5.40
N PHE A 130 -12.54 -8.61 4.37
CA PHE A 130 -12.98 -7.30 3.90
C PHE A 130 -14.50 -7.18 3.98
N PRO A 131 -15.06 -6.02 4.38
CA PRO A 131 -16.51 -5.83 4.39
C PRO A 131 -17.14 -6.08 3.02
N LEU A 132 -18.25 -6.83 2.96
CA LEU A 132 -18.93 -7.10 1.68
C LEU A 132 -19.38 -5.83 0.95
N ALA A 133 -19.66 -4.76 1.69
CA ALA A 133 -20.05 -3.47 1.12
C ALA A 133 -19.01 -2.93 0.13
N ILE A 134 -17.71 -3.08 0.44
CA ILE A 134 -16.62 -2.61 -0.44
C ILE A 134 -16.27 -3.63 -1.53
N MET A 135 -16.69 -4.89 -1.39
CA MET A 135 -16.40 -5.94 -2.36
C MET A 135 -17.22 -5.83 -3.66
N ARG A 136 -18.32 -5.09 -3.67
CA ARG A 136 -19.24 -5.01 -4.82
C ARG A 136 -18.59 -4.45 -6.09
N GLU A 137 -17.63 -3.55 -5.96
CA GLU A 137 -16.95 -2.91 -7.10
C GLU A 137 -15.71 -3.69 -7.57
N HIS A 138 -15.25 -4.67 -6.79
CA HIS A 138 -13.99 -5.37 -7.07
C HIS A 138 -14.06 -6.34 -8.27
N PRO A 139 -15.14 -7.13 -8.49
CA PRO A 139 -15.20 -8.04 -9.63
C PRO A 139 -15.06 -7.36 -10.99
N SER A 140 -15.73 -6.23 -11.21
CA SER A 140 -15.63 -5.49 -12.48
C SER A 140 -14.22 -4.93 -12.69
N ARG A 141 -13.60 -4.36 -11.64
CA ARG A 141 -12.22 -3.89 -11.67
C ARG A 141 -11.22 -5.02 -11.92
N TYR A 142 -11.42 -6.18 -11.29
CA TYR A 142 -10.61 -7.37 -11.51
C TYR A 142 -10.66 -7.87 -12.96
N LEU A 143 -11.85 -7.86 -13.58
CA LEU A 143 -11.98 -8.20 -15.00
C LEU A 143 -11.22 -7.20 -15.89
N VAL A 144 -11.33 -5.90 -15.61
CA VAL A 144 -10.56 -4.88 -16.33
C VAL A 144 -9.05 -5.04 -16.08
N ALA A 145 -8.62 -5.52 -14.91
CA ALA A 145 -7.22 -5.86 -14.65
C ALA A 145 -6.71 -7.09 -15.43
N GLY A 146 -7.58 -7.75 -16.22
CA GLY A 146 -7.26 -8.93 -17.02
C GLY A 146 -7.46 -10.25 -16.27
N GLY A 147 -8.27 -10.24 -15.20
CA GLY A 147 -8.64 -11.43 -14.45
C GLY A 147 -9.19 -12.55 -15.34
N ARG A 148 -8.75 -13.79 -15.10
CA ARG A 148 -9.02 -14.94 -15.98
C ARG A 148 -10.11 -15.90 -15.46
N ARG A 149 -10.57 -15.72 -14.22
CA ARG A 149 -11.49 -16.62 -13.51
C ARG A 149 -12.64 -15.84 -12.88
N SER A 150 -13.51 -16.50 -12.11
CA SER A 150 -14.43 -15.76 -11.27
C SER A 150 -13.71 -15.21 -10.06
N PHE A 151 -13.88 -13.91 -9.77
CA PHE A 151 -13.26 -13.29 -8.60
C PHE A 151 -13.71 -13.94 -7.27
N SER A 152 -14.90 -14.54 -7.24
CA SER A 152 -15.42 -15.27 -6.08
C SER A 152 -14.66 -16.56 -5.75
N GLU A 153 -13.82 -17.07 -6.65
CA GLU A 153 -12.98 -18.26 -6.39
C GLU A 153 -11.81 -18.00 -5.42
N TYR A 154 -11.58 -16.73 -5.07
CA TYR A 154 -10.46 -16.30 -4.24
C TYR A 154 -10.84 -16.02 -2.78
N TYR A 155 -12.15 -15.99 -2.46
CA TYR A 155 -12.63 -15.73 -1.11
C TYR A 155 -13.89 -16.53 -0.77
N THR A 156 -14.14 -16.68 0.53
CA THR A 156 -15.41 -17.18 1.06
C THR A 156 -16.18 -16.04 1.71
N VAL A 157 -17.50 -16.06 1.59
CA VAL A 157 -18.36 -15.13 2.31
C VAL A 157 -18.72 -15.72 3.67
N ARG A 158 -18.45 -14.98 4.75
CA ARG A 158 -18.88 -15.31 6.12
C ARG A 158 -19.48 -14.07 6.75
N ASP A 159 -20.70 -14.18 7.24
CA ASP A 159 -21.51 -13.09 7.79
C ASP A 159 -21.60 -11.89 6.83
N ARG A 160 -20.90 -10.79 7.15
CA ARG A 160 -20.86 -9.55 6.35
C ARG A 160 -19.46 -9.26 5.78
N ALA A 161 -18.59 -10.27 5.72
CA ALA A 161 -17.24 -10.14 5.22
C ALA A 161 -16.90 -11.17 4.13
N ALA A 162 -16.07 -10.77 3.18
CA ALA A 162 -15.36 -11.64 2.26
C ALA A 162 -13.98 -11.97 2.85
N ALA A 163 -13.76 -13.23 3.20
CA ALA A 163 -12.49 -13.73 3.73
C ALA A 163 -11.71 -14.44 2.62
N PHE A 164 -10.58 -13.85 2.22
CA PHE A 164 -9.69 -14.43 1.21
C PHE A 164 -9.07 -15.74 1.70
N HIS A 165 -8.92 -16.70 0.78
CA HIS A 165 -8.37 -18.01 1.12
C HIS A 165 -6.96 -17.88 1.70
N SER A 166 -6.64 -18.70 2.71
CA SER A 166 -5.31 -18.73 3.34
C SER A 166 -4.17 -18.96 2.35
N ARG A 167 -4.45 -19.68 1.24
CA ARG A 167 -3.51 -19.87 0.14
C ARG A 167 -2.96 -18.54 -0.40
N LEU A 168 -3.75 -17.47 -0.44
CA LEU A 168 -3.34 -16.14 -0.92
C LEU A 168 -2.56 -15.32 0.12
N ARG A 169 -2.42 -15.83 1.34
CA ARG A 169 -1.63 -15.21 2.42
C ARG A 169 -0.29 -15.91 2.67
N ARG A 170 -0.12 -17.15 2.18
CA ARG A 170 1.03 -17.99 2.52
C ARG A 170 2.38 -17.36 2.17
N ASN A 171 2.41 -16.55 1.11
CA ASN A 171 3.62 -15.88 0.62
C ASN A 171 3.66 -14.39 0.97
N VAL A 172 2.87 -13.95 1.96
CA VAL A 172 2.79 -12.54 2.35
C VAL A 172 3.38 -12.34 3.75
N VAL A 173 4.36 -11.44 3.85
CA VAL A 173 4.96 -10.99 5.10
C VAL A 173 4.43 -9.59 5.42
N PHE A 174 3.62 -9.49 6.47
CA PHE A 174 3.09 -8.22 6.96
C PHE A 174 3.96 -7.68 8.11
N ALA A 175 4.59 -6.53 7.91
CA ALA A 175 5.48 -5.92 8.88
C ALA A 175 5.20 -4.42 9.04
N GLN A 176 5.43 -3.89 10.23
CA GLN A 176 5.41 -2.45 10.43
C GLN A 176 6.68 -1.85 9.80
N HIS A 177 6.51 -0.82 8.98
CA HIS A 177 7.62 -0.05 8.41
C HIS A 177 7.13 1.38 8.16
N ASN A 178 7.93 2.34 8.60
CA ASN A 178 7.66 3.75 8.39
C ASN A 178 8.60 4.31 7.32
N LEU A 179 8.06 4.59 6.14
CA LEU A 179 8.80 5.19 5.01
C LEU A 179 9.51 6.51 5.36
N VAL A 180 9.05 7.19 6.42
CA VAL A 180 9.60 8.46 6.88
C VAL A 180 10.85 8.28 7.75
N THR A 181 10.88 7.25 8.61
CA THR A 181 11.95 7.10 9.61
C THR A 181 12.88 5.93 9.32
N ASP A 182 12.36 4.86 8.73
CA ASP A 182 13.04 3.59 8.62
C ASP A 182 13.86 3.50 7.33
N GLY A 183 14.86 2.61 7.34
CA GLY A 183 15.76 2.37 6.21
C GLY A 183 15.33 1.21 5.31
N SER A 184 16.16 0.92 4.31
CA SER A 184 16.04 -0.29 3.51
C SER A 184 16.24 -1.52 4.39
N PHE A 185 15.43 -2.56 4.18
CA PHE A 185 15.47 -3.79 4.97
C PHE A 185 15.66 -5.05 4.13
N ASN A 186 15.59 -4.93 2.80
CA ASN A 186 15.80 -6.03 1.86
C ASN A 186 16.02 -5.49 0.44
N GLU A 187 16.42 -6.37 -0.47
CA GLU A 187 16.46 -6.12 -1.91
C GLU A 187 15.22 -6.70 -2.61
N PHE A 188 14.56 -5.91 -3.46
CA PHE A 188 13.30 -6.26 -4.11
C PHE A 188 13.40 -6.25 -5.63
N ASN A 189 12.74 -7.22 -6.28
CA ASN A 189 12.59 -7.24 -7.74
C ASN A 189 11.49 -6.29 -8.21
N ALA A 190 10.48 -6.02 -7.37
CA ALA A 190 9.48 -5.00 -7.64
C ALA A 190 9.09 -4.28 -6.35
N ILE A 191 8.92 -2.96 -6.40
CA ILE A 191 8.37 -2.16 -5.31
C ILE A 191 7.16 -1.40 -5.81
N LEU A 192 6.05 -1.48 -5.08
CA LEU A 192 4.81 -0.77 -5.31
C LEU A 192 4.60 0.23 -4.18
N CYS A 193 4.65 1.53 -4.49
CA CYS A 193 4.43 2.62 -3.55
C CYS A 193 3.36 3.54 -4.14
N ARG A 194 2.09 3.15 -3.98
CA ARG A 194 0.96 3.73 -4.71
C ARG A 194 0.02 4.49 -3.78
N ASN A 195 -0.29 5.73 -4.14
CA ASN A 195 -1.13 6.67 -3.41
C ASN A 195 -0.65 6.98 -1.97
N VAL A 196 0.67 6.99 -1.76
CA VAL A 196 1.31 7.29 -0.48
C VAL A 196 2.03 8.63 -0.52
N LEU A 197 2.83 8.86 -1.56
CA LEU A 197 3.70 10.03 -1.73
C LEU A 197 2.92 11.35 -1.86
N ILE A 198 1.67 11.28 -2.33
CA ILE A 198 0.77 12.44 -2.43
C ILE A 198 0.49 13.14 -1.08
N TYR A 199 0.85 12.51 0.04
CA TYR A 199 0.69 13.07 1.38
C TYR A 199 1.97 13.69 1.94
N PHE A 200 3.08 13.62 1.21
CA PHE A 200 4.39 14.07 1.66
C PHE A 200 4.78 15.42 1.05
N SER A 201 5.58 16.20 1.77
CA SER A 201 6.31 17.35 1.25
C SER A 201 7.34 16.90 0.21
N ARG A 202 7.87 17.82 -0.60
CA ARG A 202 8.93 17.51 -1.57
C ARG A 202 10.17 16.89 -0.90
N PRO A 203 10.72 17.46 0.20
CA PRO A 203 11.86 16.83 0.89
C PRO A 203 11.59 15.39 1.34
N LEU A 204 10.38 15.10 1.84
CA LEU A 204 10.03 13.75 2.25
C LEU A 204 9.82 12.82 1.06
N GLN A 205 9.22 13.28 -0.05
CA GLN A 205 9.14 12.49 -1.28
C GLN A 205 10.54 12.08 -1.76
N GLU A 206 11.50 13.00 -1.79
CA GLU A 206 12.89 12.70 -2.19
C GLU A 206 13.55 11.67 -1.29
N ARG A 207 13.36 11.78 0.03
CA ARG A 207 13.84 10.78 1.00
C ARG A 207 13.23 9.41 0.75
N VAL A 208 11.91 9.36 0.52
CA VAL A 208 11.23 8.09 0.24
C VAL A 208 11.69 7.52 -1.09
N HIS A 209 11.88 8.32 -2.14
CA HIS A 209 12.45 7.85 -3.40
C HIS A 209 13.86 7.29 -3.26
N ARG A 210 14.69 7.86 -2.39
CA ARG A 210 15.99 7.28 -2.04
C ARG A 210 15.86 5.91 -1.41
N LEU A 211 14.99 5.78 -0.40
CA LEU A 211 14.71 4.50 0.24
C LEU A 211 14.23 3.44 -0.76
N LEU A 212 13.31 3.81 -1.67
CA LEU A 212 12.80 2.91 -2.70
C LEU A 212 13.93 2.49 -3.66
N TYR A 213 14.76 3.44 -4.10
CA TYR A 213 15.90 3.18 -4.97
C TYR A 213 16.93 2.25 -4.31
N ASP A 214 17.31 2.53 -3.06
CA ASP A 214 18.29 1.73 -2.32
C ASP A 214 17.78 0.31 -2.00
N SER A 215 16.47 0.10 -2.01
CA SER A 215 15.83 -1.21 -1.78
C SER A 215 15.53 -1.97 -3.08
N LEU A 216 15.66 -1.31 -4.24
CA LEU A 216 15.40 -1.93 -5.53
C LEU A 216 16.63 -2.73 -5.97
N GLY A 217 16.44 -3.99 -6.31
CA GLY A 217 17.47 -4.78 -6.99
C GLY A 217 17.79 -4.21 -8.37
N ARG A 218 18.94 -4.59 -8.91
CA ARG A 218 19.29 -4.23 -10.29
C ARG A 218 18.21 -4.72 -11.25
N LEU A 219 17.82 -3.88 -12.20
CA LEU A 219 16.74 -4.16 -13.15
C LEU A 219 15.38 -4.46 -12.48
N GLY A 220 15.19 -4.00 -11.24
CA GLY A 220 13.89 -4.08 -10.56
C GLY A 220 12.89 -3.05 -11.10
N PHE A 221 11.63 -3.21 -10.69
CA PHE A 221 10.51 -2.39 -11.17
C PHE A 221 9.93 -1.54 -10.05
N LEU A 222 9.64 -0.27 -10.33
CA LEU A 222 8.97 0.64 -9.41
C LEU A 222 7.58 0.99 -9.95
N GLY A 223 6.52 0.60 -9.24
CA GLY A 223 5.16 1.00 -9.55
C GLY A 223 4.65 2.10 -8.63
N LEU A 224 4.18 3.21 -9.22
CA LEU A 224 3.61 4.34 -8.49
C LEU A 224 2.11 4.52 -8.76
N GLY A 225 1.45 5.37 -7.98
CA GLY A 225 0.07 5.79 -8.25
C GLY A 225 -0.02 6.86 -9.33
N SER A 226 -1.21 7.01 -9.93
CA SER A 226 -1.44 7.90 -11.08
C SER A 226 -1.11 9.39 -10.85
N LYS A 227 -1.09 9.85 -9.60
CA LYS A 227 -0.75 11.22 -9.19
C LYS A 227 0.66 11.37 -8.62
N GLU A 228 1.49 10.35 -8.81
CA GLU A 228 2.86 10.27 -8.29
C GLU A 228 3.83 10.12 -9.45
N THR A 229 5.06 10.58 -9.25
CA THR A 229 6.07 10.60 -10.30
C THR A 229 7.46 10.57 -9.69
N VAL A 230 8.39 9.91 -10.39
CA VAL A 230 9.84 10.01 -10.10
C VAL A 230 10.45 11.30 -10.67
N GLN A 231 9.70 12.02 -11.51
CA GLN A 231 10.18 13.26 -12.12
C GLN A 231 10.49 14.31 -11.05
N PHE A 232 11.51 15.12 -11.33
CA PHE A 232 12.01 16.16 -10.41
C PHE A 232 12.61 15.60 -9.12
N THR A 233 12.96 14.32 -9.09
CA THR A 233 13.74 13.71 -8.01
C THR A 233 15.17 13.45 -8.49
N PRO A 234 16.15 13.38 -7.57
CA PRO A 234 17.54 13.03 -7.93
C PRO A 234 17.70 11.65 -8.62
N PHE A 235 16.65 10.82 -8.61
CA PHE A 235 16.65 9.47 -9.16
C PHE A 235 15.97 9.37 -10.52
N GLU A 236 15.41 10.44 -11.07
CA GLU A 236 14.68 10.41 -12.35
C GLU A 236 15.49 9.74 -13.47
N GLY A 237 16.75 10.14 -13.66
CA GLY A 237 17.65 9.55 -14.66
C GLY A 237 18.18 8.15 -14.33
N ARG A 238 17.72 7.54 -13.23
CA ARG A 238 18.07 6.15 -12.83
C ARG A 238 17.01 5.14 -13.25
N TYR A 239 15.84 5.60 -13.68
CA TYR A 239 14.73 4.75 -14.10
C TYR A 239 14.51 4.85 -15.61
N GLN A 240 14.05 3.75 -16.20
CA GLN A 240 13.50 3.72 -17.54
C GLN A 240 12.00 3.44 -17.43
N THR A 241 11.18 4.28 -18.06
CA THR A 241 9.73 4.09 -18.07
C THR A 241 9.36 2.82 -18.84
N VAL A 242 8.58 1.94 -18.19
CA VAL A 242 8.01 0.74 -18.81
C VAL A 242 6.60 1.04 -19.33
N ASP A 243 5.77 1.71 -18.52
CA ASP A 243 4.44 2.17 -18.93
C ASP A 243 4.14 3.55 -18.33
N ALA A 244 4.16 4.58 -19.18
CA ALA A 244 3.95 5.96 -18.76
C ALA A 244 2.54 6.25 -18.24
N VAL A 245 1.53 5.57 -18.79
CA VAL A 245 0.11 5.75 -18.44
C VAL A 245 -0.15 5.14 -17.08
N HIS A 246 0.40 3.96 -16.84
CA HIS A 246 0.20 3.19 -15.64
C HIS A 246 1.30 3.38 -14.59
N LYS A 247 2.30 4.24 -14.81
CA LYS A 247 3.35 4.56 -13.84
C LYS A 247 4.17 3.33 -13.41
N LEU A 248 4.63 2.57 -14.41
CA LEU A 248 5.62 1.49 -14.30
C LEU A 248 6.95 1.87 -14.95
#